data_AF-G8LD54-F1
#
_entry.id   AF-G8LD54-F1
#
_cell.length_a   1.000
_cell.length_b   1.000
_cell.length_c   1.000
_cell.angle_alpha   90.00
_cell.angle_beta   90.00
_cell.angle_gamma   90.00
#
_symmetry.space_group_name_H-M   'P 1'
#
loop_
_entity.id
_entity.type
_entity.pdbx_description
1 polymer ?
#
loop_
_entity_poly.entity_id
_entity_poly.type
_entity_poly.pdbx_seq_one_letter_code
_entity_poly.pdbx_strand_id
1 'polypeptide(L)'
;MILGVYTPDELDDRREEREVNPAPAQHVSLADISGDNVTTTQTAQESAHNIDALADDFRDRIEAAQDVDSAKALRADIETMKATLGSALFTELKNKAVKRYYLVDARNKVEAAINSLPPSDEPDAAARFAEVERVLASSKRHLGDELHGQFSITLADMKPEYVD
;
A
#
# COMPACT_ATOMS: atom_id res chain seq x y z
N MET A 1 17.86 61.58 9.30
CA MET A 1 17.83 60.34 10.12
C MET A 1 19.28 60.02 10.43
N ILE A 2 19.82 60.43 11.58
CA ILE A 2 19.91 59.65 12.84
C ILE A 2 20.56 58.28 12.54
N LEU A 3 21.89 58.12 12.61
CA LEU A 3 22.83 58.14 13.77
C LEU A 3 22.91 56.77 14.49
N GLY A 4 24.14 56.26 14.60
CA GLY A 4 24.57 55.17 15.50
C GLY A 4 25.55 54.21 14.81
N VAL A 5 26.75 54.64 14.41
CA VAL A 5 28.00 54.74 15.20
C VAL A 5 28.39 53.41 15.86
N TYR A 6 29.37 52.74 15.26
CA TYR A 6 30.15 51.67 15.89
C TYR A 6 31.32 52.29 16.66
N THR A 7 31.64 51.63 17.79
CA THR A 7 32.89 51.70 18.60
C THR A 7 33.08 53.01 19.37
N PRO A 8 33.63 53.01 20.61
CA PRO A 8 34.86 52.26 20.92
C PRO A 8 35.05 51.77 22.39
N ASP A 9 36.20 51.12 22.61
CA ASP A 9 36.99 51.14 23.86
C ASP A 9 36.44 50.37 25.08
N GLU A 10 37.25 49.80 25.96
CA GLU A 10 38.70 49.72 26.10
C GLU A 10 39.01 48.56 27.06
N LEU A 11 40.26 48.12 27.00
CA LEU A 11 40.90 47.11 27.83
C LEU A 11 40.68 47.31 29.34
N ASP A 12 40.31 46.24 30.03
CA ASP A 12 40.68 46.00 31.44
C ASP A 12 41.09 44.52 31.49
N ASP A 13 42.35 44.19 31.20
CA ASP A 13 43.47 44.24 32.12
C ASP A 13 43.18 43.44 33.42
N ARG A 14 43.91 42.31 33.53
CA ARG A 14 44.28 41.59 34.77
C ARG A 14 43.31 40.55 35.33
N ARG A 15 43.67 39.30 35.01
CA ARG A 15 43.93 38.21 35.97
C ARG A 15 43.14 38.25 37.28
N GLU A 16 42.23 37.29 37.42
CA GLU A 16 42.28 36.33 38.52
C GLU A 16 41.55 35.07 38.06
N GLU A 17 42.34 34.05 37.70
CA GLU A 17 41.87 32.67 37.64
C GLU A 17 41.34 32.31 39.03
N ARG A 18 40.01 32.37 39.22
CA ARG A 18 39.39 31.67 40.33
C ARG A 18 39.14 30.25 39.88
N GLU A 19 40.02 29.34 40.32
CA GLU A 19 39.69 27.93 40.49
C GLU A 19 38.40 27.84 41.32
N VAL A 20 37.27 27.73 40.65
CA VAL A 20 36.06 27.20 41.26
C VAL A 20 36.06 25.74 40.85
N ASN A 21 36.64 24.90 41.70
CA ASN A 21 36.45 23.47 41.63
C ASN A 21 35.06 23.18 42.24
N PRO A 22 33.98 22.97 41.46
CA PRO A 22 32.78 22.43 42.05
C PRO A 22 33.10 21.00 42.49
N ALA A 23 33.04 20.77 43.81
CA ALA A 23 33.13 19.45 44.39
C ALA A 23 32.25 18.45 43.62
N PRO A 24 32.71 17.21 43.38
CA PRO A 24 31.93 16.23 42.65
C PRO A 24 30.77 15.77 43.52
N ALA A 25 29.59 16.36 43.31
CA ALA A 25 28.33 15.90 43.86
C ALA A 25 27.21 16.41 42.93
N GLN A 26 26.39 15.59 42.28
CA GLN A 26 26.06 14.19 42.48
C GLN A 26 26.19 13.50 41.13
N HIS A 27 26.92 12.38 41.09
CA HIS A 27 26.72 11.40 40.02
C HIS A 27 25.24 11.02 40.07
N VAL A 28 24.47 11.43 39.07
CA VAL A 28 23.19 10.78 38.78
C VAL A 28 23.55 9.31 38.61
N SER A 29 23.14 8.50 39.58
CA SER A 29 23.40 7.07 39.56
C SER A 29 22.70 6.51 38.34
N LEU A 30 23.47 6.02 37.36
CA LEU A 30 23.00 5.32 36.17
C LEU A 30 22.26 4.00 36.51
N ALA A 31 22.08 3.71 37.80
CA ALA A 31 21.37 2.54 38.30
C ALA A 31 19.84 2.65 38.19
N ASP A 32 19.26 3.87 38.07
CA ASP A 32 17.80 4.06 38.00
C ASP A 32 17.25 4.29 36.58
N ILE A 33 18.09 4.24 35.53
CA ILE A 33 17.68 4.36 34.11
C ILE A 33 17.54 2.98 33.44
N SER A 34 17.47 1.88 34.19
CA SER A 34 17.35 0.52 33.62
C SER A 34 15.91 0.01 33.47
N GLY A 35 14.89 0.68 34.02
CA GLY A 35 13.51 0.19 33.98
C GLY A 35 12.63 0.78 32.86
N ASP A 36 12.73 2.10 32.64
CA ASP A 36 11.73 2.84 31.85
C ASP A 36 12.03 2.80 30.33
N ASN A 37 13.33 2.80 29.97
CA ASN A 37 13.76 2.67 28.57
C ASN A 37 13.47 1.28 28.00
N VAL A 38 13.67 0.20 28.77
CA VAL A 38 13.40 -1.17 28.32
C VAL A 38 11.91 -1.37 28.04
N THR A 39 11.04 -0.90 28.93
CA THR A 39 9.58 -0.99 28.80
C THR A 39 9.05 -0.15 27.63
N THR A 40 9.58 1.06 27.44
CA THR A 40 9.26 1.91 26.27
C THR A 40 9.72 1.30 24.96
N THR A 41 10.93 0.73 24.90
CA THR A 41 11.41 0.07 23.67
C THR A 41 10.59 -1.18 23.35
N GLN A 42 10.24 -1.99 24.35
CA GLN A 42 9.49 -3.22 24.16
C GLN A 42 8.06 -2.95 23.67
N THR A 43 7.35 -2.00 24.26
CA THR A 43 5.98 -1.62 23.84
C THR A 43 5.95 -1.00 22.44
N ALA A 44 6.96 -0.22 22.07
CA ALA A 44 7.08 0.33 20.71
C ALA A 44 7.38 -0.76 19.67
N GLN A 45 8.26 -1.71 19.99
CA GLN A 45 8.57 -2.86 19.12
C GLN A 45 7.35 -3.77 18.93
N GLU A 46 6.61 -4.06 20.00
CA GLU A 46 5.39 -4.85 19.94
C GLU A 46 4.30 -4.16 19.10
N SER A 47 4.13 -2.84 19.28
CA SER A 47 3.19 -2.05 18.48
C SER A 47 3.54 -2.05 16.99
N ALA A 48 4.83 -1.90 16.65
CA ALA A 48 5.30 -1.98 15.26
C ALA A 48 5.03 -3.37 14.66
N HIS A 49 5.34 -4.44 15.41
CA HIS A 49 5.06 -5.81 14.97
C HIS A 49 3.57 -6.08 14.73
N ASN A 50 2.70 -5.54 15.60
CA ASN A 50 1.25 -5.65 15.44
C ASN A 50 0.73 -4.93 14.18
N ILE A 51 1.33 -3.79 13.81
CA ILE A 51 0.99 -3.06 12.58
C ILE A 51 1.44 -3.83 11.34
N ASP A 52 2.63 -4.43 11.37
CA ASP A 52 3.14 -5.24 10.25
C ASP A 52 2.26 -6.48 10.03
N ALA A 53 1.91 -7.20 11.09
CA ALA A 53 1.01 -8.36 11.02
C ALA A 53 -0.39 -7.98 10.48
N LEU A 54 -0.92 -6.83 10.91
CA LEU A 54 -2.18 -6.30 10.37
C LEU A 54 -2.07 -5.98 8.88
N ALA A 55 -0.96 -5.39 8.44
CA ALA A 55 -0.74 -5.08 7.03
C ALA A 55 -0.64 -6.36 6.18
N ASP A 56 0.03 -7.40 6.69
CA ASP A 56 0.11 -8.70 6.04
C ASP A 56 -1.27 -9.37 5.90
N ASP A 57 -2.12 -9.34 6.93
CA ASP A 57 -3.51 -9.83 6.85
C ASP A 57 -4.29 -9.12 5.71
N PHE A 58 -4.15 -7.79 5.61
CA PHE A 58 -4.78 -7.07 4.51
C PHE A 58 -4.22 -7.46 3.14
N ARG A 59 -2.91 -7.69 3.02
CA ARG A 59 -2.31 -8.14 1.75
C ARG A 59 -2.87 -9.50 1.34
N ASP A 60 -2.93 -10.45 2.26
CA ASP A 60 -3.44 -11.79 2.02
C ASP A 60 -4.91 -11.77 1.65
N ARG A 61 -5.73 -11.01 2.40
CA ARG A 61 -7.17 -10.86 2.10
C ARG A 61 -7.41 -10.17 0.76
N ILE A 62 -6.62 -9.15 0.41
CA ILE A 62 -6.69 -8.53 -0.92
C ILE A 62 -6.36 -9.57 -2.00
N GLU A 63 -5.29 -10.34 -1.83
CA GLU A 63 -4.91 -11.36 -2.81
C GLU A 63 -5.95 -12.49 -2.94
N ALA A 64 -6.61 -12.85 -1.83
CA ALA A 64 -7.64 -13.87 -1.80
C ALA A 64 -9.01 -13.39 -2.32
N ALA A 65 -9.27 -12.09 -2.41
CA ALA A 65 -10.59 -11.58 -2.81
C ALA A 65 -10.95 -12.01 -4.24
N GLN A 66 -12.02 -12.78 -4.44
CA GLN A 66 -12.43 -13.30 -5.75
C GLN A 66 -13.67 -12.60 -6.32
N ASP A 67 -14.29 -11.69 -5.59
CA ASP A 67 -15.43 -10.92 -6.05
C ASP A 67 -15.25 -9.41 -5.79
N VAL A 68 -16.01 -8.63 -6.54
CA VAL A 68 -15.91 -7.17 -6.59
C VAL A 68 -16.31 -6.54 -5.25
N ASP A 69 -17.28 -7.14 -4.55
CA ASP A 69 -17.82 -6.58 -3.32
C ASP A 69 -16.88 -6.85 -2.13
N SER A 70 -16.24 -8.01 -2.07
CA SER A 70 -15.14 -8.29 -1.15
C SER A 70 -13.98 -7.32 -1.34
N ALA A 71 -13.56 -7.03 -2.57
CA ALA A 71 -12.49 -6.07 -2.84
C ALA A 71 -12.88 -4.63 -2.41
N LYS A 72 -14.14 -4.22 -2.61
CA LYS A 72 -14.66 -2.94 -2.12
C LYS A 72 -14.69 -2.89 -0.58
N ALA A 73 -15.15 -3.96 0.06
CA ALA A 73 -15.23 -4.05 1.51
C ALA A 73 -13.83 -3.93 2.14
N LEU A 74 -12.85 -4.67 1.62
CA LEU A 74 -11.46 -4.57 2.07
C LEU A 74 -10.90 -3.16 1.91
N ARG A 75 -11.20 -2.49 0.80
CA ARG A 75 -10.79 -1.10 0.62
C ARG A 75 -11.42 -0.19 1.67
N ALA A 76 -12.69 -0.39 2.02
CA ALA A 76 -13.34 0.38 3.07
C ALA A 76 -12.71 0.09 4.44
N ASP A 77 -12.45 -1.17 4.78
CA ASP A 77 -11.76 -1.57 6.01
C ASP A 77 -10.40 -0.86 6.14
N ILE A 78 -9.59 -0.83 5.06
CA ILE A 78 -8.29 -0.15 5.03
C ILE A 78 -8.42 1.35 5.29
N GLU A 79 -9.47 2.00 4.77
CA GLU A 79 -9.74 3.41 5.03
C GLU A 79 -10.06 3.66 6.52
N THR A 80 -10.76 2.75 7.19
CA THR A 80 -11.02 2.88 8.64
C THR A 80 -9.75 2.75 9.48
N MET A 81 -8.76 1.99 8.99
CA MET A 81 -7.49 1.73 9.70
C MET A 81 -6.37 2.71 9.34
N LYS A 82 -6.65 3.76 8.56
CA LYS A 82 -5.64 4.71 8.07
C LYS A 82 -4.76 5.32 9.16
N ALA A 83 -5.35 5.68 10.31
CA ALA A 83 -4.59 6.28 11.41
C ALA A 83 -3.58 5.28 12.01
N THR A 84 -3.97 4.01 12.13
CA THR A 84 -3.14 2.92 12.66
C THR A 84 -2.03 2.51 11.70
N LEU A 85 -2.34 2.41 10.40
CA LEU A 85 -1.39 1.97 9.37
C LEU A 85 -0.31 3.00 9.05
N GLY A 86 -0.58 4.28 9.28
CA GLY A 86 0.26 5.36 8.78
C GLY A 86 0.19 5.51 7.25
N SER A 87 0.78 6.58 6.73
CA SER A 87 0.58 7.01 5.33
C SER A 87 1.11 6.02 4.30
N ALA A 88 2.26 5.39 4.58
CA ALA A 88 2.91 4.49 3.64
C ALA A 88 2.11 3.20 3.43
N LEU A 89 1.83 2.45 4.50
CA LEU A 89 1.07 1.19 4.44
C LEU A 89 -0.35 1.44 3.94
N PHE A 90 -1.03 2.49 4.41
CA PHE A 90 -2.36 2.85 3.92
C PHE A 90 -2.37 3.05 2.40
N THR A 91 -1.38 3.76 1.85
CA THR A 91 -1.32 4.04 0.41
C THR A 91 -1.04 2.77 -0.39
N GLU A 92 -0.12 1.93 0.08
CA GLU A 92 0.21 0.65 -0.53
C GLU A 92 -1.02 -0.28 -0.58
N LEU A 93 -1.64 -0.53 0.58
CA LEU A 93 -2.78 -1.42 0.73
C LEU A 93 -3.98 -0.93 -0.08
N LYS A 94 -4.28 0.38 -0.05
CA LYS A 94 -5.36 0.95 -0.87
C LYS A 94 -5.11 0.74 -2.37
N ASN A 95 -3.88 0.97 -2.84
CA ASN A 95 -3.55 0.76 -4.24
C ASN A 95 -3.64 -0.72 -4.64
N LYS A 96 -3.24 -1.64 -3.76
CA LYS A 96 -3.41 -3.08 -3.97
C LYS A 96 -4.89 -3.47 -4.05
N ALA A 97 -5.72 -3.00 -3.12
CA ALA A 97 -7.16 -3.28 -3.14
C ALA A 97 -7.82 -2.77 -4.42
N VAL A 98 -7.45 -1.57 -4.89
CA VAL A 98 -7.94 -1.01 -6.16
C VAL A 98 -7.49 -1.86 -7.36
N LYS A 99 -6.23 -2.30 -7.41
CA LYS A 99 -5.75 -3.18 -8.47
C LYS A 99 -6.51 -4.51 -8.47
N ARG A 100 -6.73 -5.11 -7.29
CA ARG A 100 -7.50 -6.35 -7.17
C ARG A 100 -8.92 -6.21 -7.65
N TYR A 101 -9.60 -5.13 -7.27
CA TYR A 101 -10.95 -4.80 -7.74
C TYR A 101 -11.01 -4.85 -9.27
N TYR A 102 -10.10 -4.16 -9.96
CA TYR A 102 -10.14 -4.11 -11.42
C TYR A 102 -9.77 -5.44 -12.08
N LEU A 103 -8.86 -6.22 -11.47
CA LEU A 103 -8.55 -7.57 -11.94
C LEU A 103 -9.80 -8.45 -11.90
N VAL A 104 -10.50 -8.47 -10.76
CA VAL A 104 -11.70 -9.29 -10.56
C VAL A 104 -12.84 -8.82 -11.47
N ASP A 105 -13.07 -7.51 -11.57
CA ASP A 105 -14.09 -6.94 -12.46
C ASP A 105 -13.83 -7.29 -13.93
N ALA A 106 -12.58 -7.17 -14.38
CA ALA A 106 -12.18 -7.55 -15.74
C ALA A 106 -12.37 -9.05 -16.00
N ARG A 107 -11.97 -9.90 -15.04
CA ARG A 107 -12.17 -11.35 -15.13
C ARG A 107 -13.66 -11.69 -15.26
N ASN A 108 -14.49 -11.15 -14.37
CA ASN A 108 -15.92 -11.40 -14.36
C ASN A 108 -16.59 -10.93 -15.67
N LYS A 109 -16.14 -9.82 -16.25
CA LYS A 109 -16.64 -9.34 -17.56
C LYS A 109 -16.33 -10.30 -18.70
N VAL A 110 -15.10 -10.81 -18.76
CA VAL A 110 -14.70 -11.79 -19.78
C VAL A 110 -15.47 -13.10 -19.59
N GLU A 111 -15.52 -13.62 -18.36
CA GLU A 111 -16.29 -14.83 -18.04
C GLU A 111 -17.77 -14.70 -18.39
N ALA A 112 -18.39 -13.57 -18.03
CA ALA A 112 -19.78 -13.30 -18.38
C ALA A 112 -19.99 -13.22 -19.90
N ALA A 113 -19.07 -12.62 -20.64
CA ALA A 113 -19.14 -12.53 -22.10
C ALA A 113 -19.02 -13.91 -22.75
N ILE A 114 -18.08 -14.75 -22.29
CA ILE A 114 -17.93 -16.15 -22.74
C ILE A 114 -19.19 -16.96 -22.42
N ASN A 115 -19.68 -16.89 -21.18
CA ASN A 115 -20.87 -17.65 -20.74
C ASN A 115 -22.17 -17.19 -21.40
N SER A 116 -22.18 -16.00 -22.00
CA SER A 116 -23.33 -15.46 -22.74
C SER A 116 -23.25 -15.71 -24.25
N LEU A 117 -22.24 -16.46 -24.72
CA LEU A 117 -22.16 -16.83 -26.14
C LEU A 117 -23.37 -17.68 -26.52
N PRO A 118 -24.03 -17.38 -27.65
CA PRO A 118 -25.09 -18.23 -28.17
C PRO A 118 -24.52 -19.56 -28.69
N PRO A 119 -25.39 -20.54 -28.99
CA PRO A 119 -25.04 -21.68 -29.85
C PRO A 119 -24.41 -21.22 -31.17
N SER A 120 -23.48 -22.01 -31.71
CA SER A 120 -22.71 -21.67 -32.91
C SER A 120 -23.53 -21.59 -34.20
N ASP A 121 -24.68 -22.26 -34.25
CA ASP A 121 -25.61 -22.26 -35.38
C ASP A 121 -26.52 -21.03 -35.45
N GLU A 122 -26.49 -20.16 -34.43
CA GLU A 122 -27.22 -18.90 -34.43
C GLU A 122 -26.59 -17.89 -35.42
N PRO A 123 -27.40 -17.09 -36.13
CA PRO A 123 -26.92 -16.22 -37.19
C PRO A 123 -26.00 -15.09 -36.70
N ASP A 124 -26.05 -14.73 -35.41
CA ASP A 124 -25.18 -13.71 -34.81
C ASP A 124 -23.98 -14.30 -34.04
N ALA A 125 -23.82 -15.63 -34.00
CA ALA A 125 -22.82 -16.31 -33.16
C ALA A 125 -21.38 -15.85 -33.45
N ALA A 126 -20.99 -15.77 -34.73
CA ALA A 126 -19.68 -15.29 -35.14
C ALA A 126 -19.41 -13.85 -34.67
N ALA A 127 -20.42 -12.98 -34.76
CA ALA A 127 -20.32 -11.58 -34.32
C ALA A 127 -20.23 -11.48 -32.79
N ARG A 128 -20.98 -12.31 -32.05
CA ARG A 128 -20.89 -12.40 -30.59
C ARG A 128 -19.52 -12.90 -30.15
N PHE A 129 -18.97 -13.90 -30.83
CA PHE A 129 -17.63 -14.40 -30.57
C PHE A 129 -16.56 -13.31 -30.75
N ALA A 130 -16.61 -12.57 -31.85
CA ALA A 130 -15.71 -11.44 -32.08
C ALA A 130 -15.82 -10.33 -31.01
N GLU A 131 -17.02 -10.14 -30.43
CA GLU A 131 -17.19 -9.22 -29.30
C GLU A 131 -16.53 -9.74 -28.03
N VAL A 132 -16.59 -11.04 -27.75
CA VAL A 132 -15.86 -11.64 -26.62
C VAL A 132 -14.35 -11.44 -26.78
N GLU A 133 -13.80 -11.63 -28.00
CA GLU A 133 -12.39 -11.34 -28.30
C GLU A 133 -12.05 -9.85 -28.04
N ARG A 134 -12.95 -8.91 -28.37
CA ARG A 134 -12.78 -7.48 -28.05
C ARG A 134 -12.81 -7.21 -26.54
N VAL A 135 -13.74 -7.82 -25.81
CA VAL A 135 -13.84 -7.69 -24.35
C VAL A 135 -12.55 -8.19 -23.69
N LEU A 136 -12.02 -9.34 -24.13
CA LEU A 136 -10.75 -9.87 -23.64
C LEU A 136 -9.58 -8.91 -23.94
N ALA A 137 -9.47 -8.44 -25.19
CA ALA A 137 -8.39 -7.54 -25.61
C ALA A 137 -8.37 -6.23 -24.79
N SER A 138 -9.55 -5.63 -24.56
CA SER A 138 -9.67 -4.41 -23.75
C SER A 138 -9.38 -4.64 -22.26
N SER A 139 -9.59 -5.85 -21.77
CA SER A 139 -9.38 -6.25 -20.38
C SER A 139 -7.92 -6.56 -20.04
N LYS A 140 -7.04 -6.72 -21.05
CA LYS A 140 -5.64 -7.14 -20.88
C LYS A 140 -4.87 -6.38 -19.79
N ARG A 141 -5.03 -5.06 -19.73
CA ARG A 141 -4.35 -4.20 -18.74
C ARG A 141 -4.62 -4.61 -17.30
N HIS A 142 -5.81 -5.13 -17.01
CA HIS A 142 -6.23 -5.50 -15.67
C HIS A 142 -6.04 -6.98 -15.36
N LEU A 143 -6.14 -7.84 -16.38
CA LEU A 143 -5.93 -9.28 -16.24
C LEU A 143 -4.44 -9.65 -16.08
N GLY A 144 -3.54 -8.87 -16.70
CA GLY A 144 -2.14 -9.27 -16.85
C GLY A 144 -1.96 -10.36 -17.90
N ASP A 145 -0.70 -10.67 -18.24
CA ASP A 145 -0.38 -11.54 -19.38
C ASP A 145 -0.78 -13.00 -19.15
N GLU A 146 -0.64 -13.51 -17.91
CA GLU A 146 -0.96 -14.90 -17.58
C GLU A 146 -2.46 -15.19 -17.77
N LEU A 147 -3.32 -14.45 -17.08
CA LEU A 147 -4.76 -14.68 -17.13
C LEU A 147 -5.35 -14.29 -18.49
N HIS A 148 -4.84 -13.23 -19.13
CA HIS A 148 -5.21 -12.92 -20.51
C HIS A 148 -4.81 -14.06 -21.46
N GLY A 149 -3.62 -14.65 -21.28
CA GLY A 149 -3.15 -15.79 -22.05
C GLY A 149 -4.04 -17.01 -21.91
N GLN A 150 -4.47 -17.33 -20.68
CA GLN A 150 -5.40 -18.43 -20.41
C GLN A 150 -6.73 -18.25 -21.17
N PHE A 151 -7.37 -17.09 -21.06
CA PHE A 151 -8.60 -16.80 -21.82
C PHE A 151 -8.37 -16.80 -23.33
N SER A 152 -7.21 -16.31 -23.79
CA SER A 152 -6.89 -16.30 -25.22
C SER A 152 -6.79 -17.71 -25.79
N ILE A 153 -6.21 -18.65 -25.04
CA ILE A 153 -6.15 -20.07 -25.42
C ILE A 153 -7.57 -20.65 -25.46
N THR A 154 -8.37 -20.43 -24.41
CA THR A 154 -9.76 -20.90 -24.37
C THR A 154 -10.57 -20.41 -25.57
N LEU A 155 -10.48 -19.12 -25.91
CA LEU A 155 -11.15 -18.60 -27.10
C LEU A 155 -10.59 -19.21 -28.39
N ALA A 156 -9.28 -19.38 -28.52
CA ALA A 156 -8.70 -20.01 -29.70
C ALA A 156 -9.22 -21.45 -29.91
N ASP A 157 -9.41 -22.21 -28.83
CA ASP A 157 -9.96 -23.58 -28.89
C ASP A 157 -11.44 -23.59 -29.28
N MET A 158 -12.23 -22.60 -28.84
CA MET A 158 -13.65 -22.46 -29.20
C MET A 158 -13.87 -21.91 -30.62
N LYS A 159 -12.91 -21.12 -31.14
CA LYS A 159 -13.06 -20.36 -32.38
C LYS A 159 -13.53 -21.17 -33.60
N PRO A 160 -13.06 -22.41 -33.84
CA PRO A 160 -13.52 -23.21 -34.98
C PRO A 160 -15.01 -23.56 -34.95
N GLU A 161 -15.68 -23.46 -33.79
CA GLU A 161 -17.13 -23.66 -33.69
C GLU A 161 -17.90 -22.43 -34.16
N TYR A 162 -17.33 -21.24 -34.03
CA TYR A 162 -18.04 -19.97 -34.22
C TYR A 162 -17.67 -19.24 -35.52
N VAL A 163 -16.53 -19.58 -36.12
CA VAL A 163 -15.99 -18.91 -37.30
C VAL A 163 -15.41 -19.96 -38.24
N ASP A 164 -16.04 -20.10 -39.40
CA ASP A 164 -15.55 -20.89 -40.54
C ASP A 164 -14.33 -20.25 -41.24
#